data_AF-A0A0D3V768-F1
#
_entry.id   AF-A0A0D3V768-F1
#
_cell.length_a   1.000
_cell.length_b   1.000
_cell.length_c   1.000
_cell.angle_alpha   90.00
_cell.angle_beta   90.00
_cell.angle_gamma   90.00
#
_symmetry.space_group_name_H-M   'P 1'
#
loop_
_entity.id
_entity.type
_entity.pdbx_description
1 polymer ?
#
loop_
_entity_poly.entity_id
_entity_poly.type
_entity_poly.pdbx_seq_one_letter_code
_entity_poly.pdbx_strand_id
1 'polypeptide(L)'
;MVFITEQLAARFYRFGTHTYVQEGGQFVYPEEVSIGSNVFIRAHYWFNIISPGIGPSPKILIGDGCQCNLGLIISAVNHVELEANVLIGPNVYLSDTDHQYREVGIPIHSQGITTTTASIIIGEGAWVGANAVIVGNVTIGKGSVVSANSVVVRDVPDYCVVGGSPARLLKVYDPGSSEWVRVRDLEEANHLLNKRRDQPLLSICIPTYNRAEDLARCLESIYSQIGNTDLIEVRISDNASTDTTQEVVERYQASYTNLFYERNQDNIGADSNILHVLEQGKGKFIKIQGDDDFYVAGSLIPLLHILHTHKDCAVFHIDLLGEGGQVKVETGEGLASYLTASSIYASFISGTILRREDWGLLHDRTLFLDSSFNQIYWQYTLLEHNPKFCIIHSHMFTYAGNESTGYNFGRVFIDSYQRILQNFIGRGLTEQDIRTDKRRVLYDFILPQYARFTARGAGAMLERFEHYFTEYYQNEEYYEEALKQIRAILPNR
;
A
#
# COMPACT_ATOMS: atom_id res chain seq x y z
N MET A 1 -26.43 -22.17 18.02
CA MET A 1 -26.40 -22.00 16.55
C MET A 1 -25.78 -23.27 16.00
N VAL A 2 -26.41 -23.93 15.03
CA VAL A 2 -25.89 -25.19 14.46
C VAL A 2 -25.11 -24.87 13.19
N PHE A 3 -23.94 -25.49 13.04
CA PHE A 3 -23.03 -25.30 11.91
C PHE A 3 -22.90 -26.62 11.14
N ILE A 4 -22.38 -26.55 9.92
CA ILE A 4 -22.10 -27.74 9.12
C ILE A 4 -21.16 -28.71 9.85
N THR A 5 -21.27 -30.00 9.54
CA THR A 5 -20.44 -31.03 10.14
C THR A 5 -18.99 -30.94 9.65
N GLU A 6 -18.05 -31.43 10.45
CA GLU A 6 -16.63 -31.57 10.04
C GLU A 6 -16.48 -32.43 8.78
N GLN A 7 -17.34 -33.44 8.62
CA GLN A 7 -17.37 -34.30 7.43
C GLN A 7 -17.69 -33.53 6.15
N LEU A 8 -18.61 -32.55 6.21
CA LEU A 8 -18.88 -31.68 5.07
C LEU A 8 -17.76 -30.66 4.88
N ALA A 9 -17.25 -30.06 5.96
CA ALA A 9 -16.13 -29.11 5.90
C ALA A 9 -14.87 -29.73 5.25
N ALA A 10 -14.59 -31.01 5.51
CA ALA A 10 -13.48 -31.74 4.92
C ALA A 10 -13.61 -32.02 3.40
N ARG A 11 -14.79 -31.80 2.81
CA ARG A 11 -15.01 -31.98 1.36
C ARG A 11 -14.65 -30.76 0.54
N PHE A 12 -14.52 -29.58 1.14
CA PHE A 12 -14.20 -28.36 0.42
C PHE A 12 -12.78 -28.41 -0.16
N TYR A 13 -12.54 -27.70 -1.26
CA TYR A 13 -11.20 -27.51 -1.80
C TYR A 13 -10.26 -26.94 -0.72
N ARG A 14 -10.78 -25.95 0.02
CA ARG A 14 -10.15 -25.37 1.21
C ARG A 14 -11.25 -24.94 2.17
N PHE A 15 -11.00 -25.13 3.46
CA PHE A 15 -11.84 -24.61 4.53
C PHE A 15 -10.94 -23.97 5.59
N GLY A 16 -10.93 -22.64 5.65
CA GLY A 16 -10.04 -21.89 6.53
C GLY A 16 -10.40 -21.99 8.01
N THR A 17 -9.50 -21.52 8.86
CA THR A 17 -9.68 -21.55 10.31
C THR A 17 -10.62 -20.45 10.77
N HIS A 18 -11.28 -20.66 11.92
CA HIS A 18 -12.28 -19.72 12.47
C HIS A 18 -13.43 -19.39 11.51
N THR A 19 -13.73 -20.32 10.61
CA THR A 19 -14.81 -20.20 9.64
C THR A 19 -16.05 -20.94 10.12
N TYR A 20 -17.21 -20.31 9.99
CA TYR A 20 -18.48 -20.80 10.49
C TYR A 20 -19.55 -20.73 9.39
N VAL A 21 -20.02 -21.89 8.97
CA VAL A 21 -21.12 -22.02 7.99
C VAL A 21 -22.31 -22.62 8.72
N GLN A 22 -23.42 -21.88 8.80
CA GLN A 22 -24.63 -22.36 9.48
C GLN A 22 -25.23 -23.57 8.77
N GLU A 23 -25.85 -24.47 9.53
CA GLU A 23 -26.65 -25.56 8.95
C GLU A 23 -27.93 -25.02 8.30
N GLY A 24 -28.41 -25.67 7.23
CA GLY A 24 -29.68 -25.32 6.56
C GLY A 24 -29.52 -24.68 5.17
N GLY A 25 -28.35 -24.81 4.54
CA GLY A 25 -28.12 -24.51 3.13
C GLY A 25 -27.62 -25.74 2.36
N GLN A 26 -27.28 -25.56 1.08
CA GLN A 26 -26.82 -26.63 0.19
C GLN A 26 -25.55 -26.23 -0.56
N PHE A 27 -24.59 -27.16 -0.63
CA PHE A 27 -23.43 -27.11 -1.52
C PHE A 27 -23.51 -28.25 -2.52
N VAL A 28 -23.52 -27.94 -3.81
CA VAL A 28 -23.43 -28.90 -4.90
C VAL A 28 -21.97 -28.91 -5.37
N TYR A 29 -21.29 -30.06 -5.29
CA TYR A 29 -19.84 -30.20 -5.53
C TYR A 29 -18.97 -29.31 -4.62
N PRO A 30 -19.02 -29.48 -3.28
CA PRO A 30 -18.21 -28.70 -2.33
C PRO A 30 -16.70 -28.77 -2.63
N GLU A 31 -16.21 -29.85 -3.23
CA GLU A 31 -14.81 -30.00 -3.66
C GLU A 31 -14.33 -28.95 -4.68
N GLU A 32 -15.24 -28.22 -5.33
CA GLU A 32 -14.93 -27.08 -6.22
C GLU A 32 -15.17 -25.72 -5.55
N VAL A 33 -15.38 -25.70 -4.23
CA VAL A 33 -15.58 -24.50 -3.43
C VAL A 33 -14.42 -24.35 -2.44
N SER A 34 -13.83 -23.16 -2.42
CA SER A 34 -12.81 -22.76 -1.44
C SER A 34 -13.37 -21.69 -0.52
N ILE A 35 -13.29 -21.93 0.78
CA ILE A 35 -13.69 -20.97 1.81
C ILE A 35 -12.46 -20.61 2.64
N GLY A 36 -12.17 -19.31 2.71
CA GLY A 36 -11.09 -18.72 3.49
C GLY A 36 -11.28 -18.86 5.00
N SER A 37 -10.41 -18.18 5.75
CA SER A 37 -10.42 -18.10 7.21
C SER A 37 -11.28 -16.93 7.69
N ASN A 38 -11.80 -17.03 8.92
CA ASN A 38 -12.67 -16.00 9.53
C ASN A 38 -13.94 -15.68 8.72
N VAL A 39 -14.42 -16.64 7.94
CA VAL A 39 -15.62 -16.48 7.11
C VAL A 39 -16.87 -16.86 7.90
N PHE A 40 -17.95 -16.10 7.73
CA PHE A 40 -19.26 -16.43 8.29
C PHE A 40 -20.32 -16.52 7.20
N ILE A 41 -21.01 -17.66 7.08
CA ILE A 41 -22.09 -17.86 6.12
C ILE A 41 -23.38 -18.25 6.87
N ARG A 42 -24.41 -17.42 6.76
CA ARG A 42 -25.73 -17.66 7.37
C ARG A 42 -26.61 -18.58 6.52
N ALA A 43 -27.46 -19.34 7.19
CA ALA A 43 -28.27 -20.40 6.60
C ALA A 43 -29.22 -19.93 5.48
N HIS A 44 -29.72 -20.94 4.78
CA HIS A 44 -30.47 -20.88 3.51
C HIS A 44 -29.63 -20.46 2.29
N TYR A 45 -28.31 -20.65 2.34
CA TYR A 45 -27.46 -20.51 1.16
C TYR A 45 -27.66 -21.65 0.15
N TRP A 46 -27.39 -21.39 -1.12
CA TRP A 46 -27.30 -22.42 -2.15
C TRP A 46 -26.13 -22.14 -3.08
N PHE A 47 -25.09 -22.97 -2.98
CA PHE A 47 -23.88 -22.86 -3.79
C PHE A 47 -23.93 -24.01 -4.80
N ASN A 48 -24.21 -23.65 -6.05
CA ASN A 48 -24.53 -24.57 -7.13
C ASN A 48 -23.44 -24.51 -8.21
N ILE A 49 -22.66 -25.58 -8.33
CA ILE A 49 -21.74 -25.78 -9.45
C ILE A 49 -22.51 -26.50 -10.55
N ILE A 50 -22.79 -25.80 -11.66
CA ILE A 50 -23.66 -26.32 -12.73
C ILE A 50 -22.95 -27.36 -13.61
N SER A 51 -21.67 -27.16 -13.89
CA SER A 51 -20.87 -28.04 -14.75
C SER A 51 -19.62 -28.44 -14.00
N PRO A 52 -19.63 -29.53 -13.23
CA PRO A 52 -18.45 -29.95 -12.48
C PRO A 52 -17.31 -30.31 -13.44
N GLY A 53 -16.09 -29.96 -13.06
CA GLY A 53 -14.89 -30.23 -13.83
C GLY A 53 -13.67 -29.92 -12.99
N ILE A 54 -12.85 -30.95 -12.71
CA ILE A 54 -11.63 -30.80 -11.91
C ILE A 54 -10.61 -29.99 -12.70
N GLY A 55 -10.62 -28.67 -12.50
CA GLY A 55 -9.60 -27.74 -12.95
C GLY A 55 -8.50 -27.56 -11.90
N PRO A 56 -7.42 -26.82 -12.22
CA PRO A 56 -6.36 -26.50 -11.26
C PRO A 56 -6.84 -25.60 -10.11
N SER A 57 -7.98 -24.92 -10.26
CA SER A 57 -8.57 -24.00 -9.29
C SER A 57 -10.05 -24.32 -9.01
N PRO A 58 -10.54 -24.01 -7.80
CA PRO A 58 -11.97 -24.06 -7.49
C PRO A 58 -12.76 -23.04 -8.32
N LYS A 59 -14.07 -23.24 -8.45
CA LYS A 59 -14.96 -22.35 -9.21
C LYS A 59 -15.68 -21.32 -8.33
N ILE A 60 -15.83 -21.60 -7.04
CA ILE A 60 -16.35 -20.63 -6.08
C ILE A 60 -15.26 -20.39 -5.04
N LEU A 61 -14.83 -19.14 -4.92
CA LEU A 61 -13.83 -18.70 -3.95
C LEU A 61 -14.49 -17.68 -3.02
N ILE A 62 -14.46 -17.97 -1.72
CA ILE A 62 -14.87 -17.04 -0.68
C ILE A 62 -13.62 -16.66 0.11
N GLY A 63 -13.17 -15.42 -0.06
CA GLY A 63 -11.96 -14.89 0.56
C GLY A 63 -12.06 -14.76 2.08
N ASP A 64 -10.92 -14.54 2.71
CA ASP A 64 -10.81 -14.43 4.17
C ASP A 64 -11.67 -13.27 4.70
N GLY A 65 -12.27 -13.44 5.87
CA GLY A 65 -13.06 -12.39 6.55
C GLY A 65 -14.43 -12.09 5.93
N CYS A 66 -14.83 -12.76 4.85
CA CYS A 66 -16.14 -12.56 4.22
C CYS A 66 -17.30 -12.81 5.20
N GLN A 67 -18.33 -11.97 5.12
CA GLN A 67 -19.54 -12.08 5.92
C GLN A 67 -20.75 -12.19 5.00
N CYS A 68 -21.32 -13.40 4.91
CA CYS A 68 -22.45 -13.72 4.04
C CYS A 68 -23.73 -13.87 4.84
N ASN A 69 -24.70 -12.98 4.60
CA ASN A 69 -25.99 -13.03 5.27
C ASN A 69 -26.91 -14.12 4.65
N LEU A 70 -28.10 -14.30 5.24
CA LEU A 70 -29.00 -15.40 4.89
C LEU A 70 -29.41 -15.37 3.42
N GLY A 71 -29.57 -16.55 2.81
CA GLY A 71 -30.11 -16.65 1.45
C GLY A 71 -29.14 -16.32 0.32
N LEU A 72 -27.81 -16.32 0.55
CA LEU A 72 -26.85 -16.18 -0.55
C LEU A 72 -26.95 -17.35 -1.52
N ILE A 73 -27.24 -17.06 -2.78
CA ILE A 73 -27.26 -18.04 -3.87
C ILE A 73 -26.12 -17.72 -4.83
N ILE A 74 -25.27 -18.72 -5.09
CA ILE A 74 -24.21 -18.65 -6.08
C ILE A 74 -24.44 -19.79 -7.07
N SER A 75 -24.58 -19.45 -8.34
CA SER A 75 -24.71 -20.40 -9.44
C SER A 75 -23.54 -20.24 -10.39
N ALA A 76 -22.55 -21.13 -10.31
CA ALA A 76 -21.30 -21.01 -11.05
C ALA A 76 -21.16 -22.09 -12.12
N VAL A 77 -20.88 -21.68 -13.35
CA VAL A 77 -20.38 -22.57 -14.41
C VAL A 77 -18.85 -22.49 -14.51
N ASN A 78 -18.29 -21.30 -14.34
CA ASN A 78 -16.90 -20.96 -14.63
C ASN A 78 -16.16 -20.54 -13.35
N HIS A 79 -16.39 -19.32 -12.84
CA HIS A 79 -15.66 -18.73 -11.72
C HIS A 79 -16.45 -17.61 -11.04
N VAL A 80 -16.66 -17.73 -9.73
CA VAL A 80 -17.22 -16.68 -8.86
C VAL A 80 -16.29 -16.51 -7.67
N GLU A 81 -15.81 -15.30 -7.47
CA GLU A 81 -14.87 -14.97 -6.41
C GLU A 81 -15.36 -13.77 -5.60
N LEU A 82 -15.40 -13.97 -4.29
CA LEU A 82 -15.45 -12.89 -3.32
C LEU A 82 -14.03 -12.75 -2.78
N GLU A 83 -13.39 -11.61 -2.98
CA GLU A 83 -12.10 -11.30 -2.37
C GLU A 83 -12.25 -11.12 -0.84
N ALA A 84 -11.17 -10.76 -0.15
CA ALA A 84 -11.19 -10.64 1.30
C ALA A 84 -12.21 -9.60 1.80
N ASN A 85 -12.75 -9.82 3.00
CA ASN A 85 -13.57 -8.86 3.73
C ASN A 85 -14.84 -8.38 3.00
N VAL A 86 -15.33 -9.14 2.00
CA VAL A 86 -16.58 -8.80 1.30
C VAL A 86 -17.78 -9.02 2.22
N LEU A 87 -18.68 -8.05 2.24
CA LEU A 87 -19.96 -8.12 2.94
C LEU A 87 -21.08 -8.42 1.95
N ILE A 88 -21.80 -9.52 2.15
CA ILE A 88 -22.95 -9.90 1.33
C ILE A 88 -24.23 -9.78 2.16
N GLY A 89 -25.14 -8.94 1.70
CA GLY A 89 -26.48 -8.76 2.26
C GLY A 89 -27.39 -9.97 2.05
N PRO A 90 -28.60 -9.98 2.65
CA PRO A 90 -29.50 -11.11 2.55
C PRO A 90 -30.06 -11.28 1.12
N ASN A 91 -30.28 -12.53 0.72
CA ASN A 91 -30.89 -12.94 -0.55
C ASN A 91 -30.19 -12.41 -1.80
N VAL A 92 -28.86 -12.29 -1.77
CA VAL A 92 -28.07 -11.93 -2.95
C VAL A 92 -27.95 -13.14 -3.88
N TYR A 93 -28.11 -12.90 -5.19
CA TYR A 93 -27.96 -13.91 -6.25
C TYR A 93 -26.79 -13.57 -7.17
N LEU A 94 -25.85 -14.50 -7.29
CA LEU A 94 -24.69 -14.40 -8.17
C LEU A 94 -24.76 -15.51 -9.24
N SER A 95 -24.61 -15.15 -10.53
CA SER A 95 -24.50 -16.13 -11.62
C SER A 95 -23.55 -15.66 -12.70
N ASP A 96 -22.44 -16.38 -12.91
CA ASP A 96 -21.46 -16.05 -13.95
C ASP A 96 -21.92 -16.41 -15.37
N THR A 97 -23.13 -16.93 -15.52
CA THR A 97 -23.71 -17.31 -16.80
C THR A 97 -25.20 -16.97 -16.85
N ASP A 98 -25.76 -17.04 -18.06
CA ASP A 98 -27.20 -16.94 -18.34
C ASP A 98 -27.57 -17.94 -19.45
N HIS A 99 -28.85 -18.14 -19.71
CA HIS A 99 -29.33 -19.02 -20.78
C HIS A 99 -29.23 -18.35 -22.16
N GLN A 100 -28.86 -19.14 -23.18
CA GLN A 100 -29.05 -18.69 -24.56
C GLN A 100 -30.53 -18.61 -24.91
N TYR A 101 -30.89 -17.59 -25.67
CA TYR A 101 -32.28 -17.37 -26.09
C TYR A 101 -32.42 -16.93 -27.55
N ARG A 102 -31.31 -16.88 -28.30
CA ARG A 102 -31.28 -16.30 -29.65
C ARG A 102 -31.82 -17.23 -30.73
N GLU A 103 -31.92 -18.54 -30.47
CA GLU A 103 -32.43 -19.52 -31.43
C GLU A 103 -33.97 -19.61 -31.36
N VAL A 104 -34.64 -18.84 -32.20
CA VAL A 104 -36.11 -18.80 -32.25
C VAL A 104 -36.67 -20.15 -32.67
N GLY A 105 -37.63 -20.67 -31.89
CA GLY A 105 -38.29 -21.96 -32.15
C GLY A 105 -37.71 -23.14 -31.37
N ILE A 106 -36.56 -22.96 -30.71
CA ILE A 106 -35.98 -23.93 -29.80
C ILE A 106 -36.29 -23.49 -28.35
N PRO A 107 -36.82 -24.37 -27.47
CA PRO A 107 -37.00 -24.03 -26.06
C PRO A 107 -35.69 -23.59 -25.39
N ILE A 108 -35.73 -22.55 -24.54
CA ILE A 108 -34.54 -21.94 -23.90
C ILE A 108 -33.61 -22.97 -23.24
N HIS A 109 -34.18 -23.93 -22.49
CA HIS A 109 -33.39 -24.96 -21.80
C HIS A 109 -32.62 -25.90 -22.76
N SER A 110 -32.96 -25.91 -24.05
CA SER A 110 -32.29 -26.66 -25.11
C SER A 110 -31.25 -25.84 -25.88
N GLN A 111 -31.11 -24.54 -25.61
CA GLN A 111 -30.18 -23.65 -26.32
C GLN A 111 -28.80 -23.50 -25.63
N GLY A 112 -28.64 -24.04 -24.42
CA GLY A 112 -27.40 -23.93 -23.66
C GLY A 112 -27.22 -22.59 -22.93
N ILE A 113 -25.96 -22.15 -22.79
CA ILE A 113 -25.56 -21.01 -21.95
C ILE A 113 -24.83 -19.91 -22.72
N THR A 114 -24.87 -18.68 -22.20
CA THR A 114 -24.35 -17.48 -22.87
C THR A 114 -22.84 -17.51 -23.10
N THR A 115 -22.09 -18.10 -22.17
CA THR A 115 -20.61 -18.16 -22.19
C THR A 115 -20.08 -19.22 -21.23
N THR A 116 -18.90 -19.75 -21.56
CA THR A 116 -18.14 -20.74 -20.77
C THR A 116 -16.83 -20.16 -20.21
N THR A 117 -16.69 -18.83 -20.19
CA THR A 117 -15.45 -18.15 -19.79
C THR A 117 -15.67 -16.87 -18.95
N ALA A 118 -16.92 -16.56 -18.61
CA ALA A 118 -17.22 -15.39 -17.79
C ALA A 118 -16.86 -15.64 -16.32
N SER A 119 -16.60 -14.56 -15.58
CA SER A 119 -16.39 -14.62 -14.15
C SER A 119 -17.16 -13.51 -13.43
N ILE A 120 -17.46 -13.76 -12.16
CA ILE A 120 -17.85 -12.69 -11.23
C ILE A 120 -16.74 -12.53 -10.22
N ILE A 121 -16.23 -11.30 -10.06
CA ILE A 121 -15.24 -10.95 -9.05
C ILE A 121 -15.81 -9.81 -8.22
N ILE A 122 -15.87 -10.00 -6.90
CA ILE A 122 -16.29 -8.97 -5.94
C ILE A 122 -15.07 -8.59 -5.12
N GLY A 123 -14.57 -7.39 -5.37
CA GLY A 123 -13.31 -6.89 -4.84
C GLY A 123 -13.30 -6.67 -3.34
N GLU A 124 -12.10 -6.67 -2.78
CA GLU A 124 -11.86 -6.61 -1.34
C GLU A 124 -12.61 -5.47 -0.65
N GLY A 125 -13.27 -5.79 0.46
CA GLY A 125 -14.03 -4.82 1.27
C GLY A 125 -15.30 -4.27 0.61
N ALA A 126 -15.71 -4.78 -0.55
CA ALA A 126 -16.96 -4.38 -1.17
C ALA A 126 -18.19 -4.84 -0.36
N TRP A 127 -19.30 -4.13 -0.54
CA TRP A 127 -20.58 -4.48 0.06
C TRP A 127 -21.66 -4.67 -1.00
N VAL A 128 -22.32 -5.83 -0.99
CA VAL A 128 -23.48 -6.12 -1.83
C VAL A 128 -24.75 -6.06 -0.99
N GLY A 129 -25.63 -5.12 -1.30
CA GLY A 129 -26.88 -4.88 -0.58
C GLY A 129 -27.91 -6.00 -0.75
N ALA A 130 -28.89 -6.02 0.15
CA ALA A 130 -29.97 -7.02 0.17
C ALA A 130 -30.69 -7.17 -1.18
N ASN A 131 -31.02 -8.40 -1.56
CA ASN A 131 -31.74 -8.76 -2.80
C ASN A 131 -31.07 -8.28 -4.09
N ALA A 132 -29.77 -7.97 -4.07
CA ALA A 132 -29.05 -7.63 -5.29
C ALA A 132 -28.80 -8.86 -6.16
N VAL A 133 -28.77 -8.66 -7.46
CA VAL A 133 -28.55 -9.66 -8.50
C VAL A 133 -27.32 -9.25 -9.30
N ILE A 134 -26.33 -10.13 -9.41
CA ILE A 134 -25.11 -9.90 -10.20
C ILE A 134 -24.99 -11.05 -11.20
N VAL A 135 -25.04 -10.74 -12.49
CA VAL A 135 -25.11 -11.76 -13.55
C VAL A 135 -24.18 -11.45 -14.72
N GLY A 136 -23.51 -12.49 -15.22
CA GLY A 136 -22.66 -12.47 -16.41
C GLY A 136 -21.18 -12.35 -16.09
N ASN A 137 -20.45 -11.57 -16.89
CA ASN A 137 -19.03 -11.30 -16.69
C ASN A 137 -18.88 -9.93 -16.02
N VAL A 138 -18.72 -9.90 -14.70
CA VAL A 138 -18.80 -8.65 -13.90
C VAL A 138 -17.73 -8.63 -12.82
N THR A 139 -16.94 -7.57 -12.81
CA THR A 139 -16.07 -7.20 -11.70
C THR A 139 -16.65 -6.03 -10.92
N ILE A 140 -16.88 -6.22 -9.62
CA ILE A 140 -17.17 -5.14 -8.67
C ILE A 140 -15.86 -4.76 -7.99
N GLY A 141 -15.41 -3.53 -8.17
CA GLY A 141 -14.15 -3.04 -7.62
C GLY A 141 -14.11 -2.97 -6.10
N LYS A 142 -12.90 -2.78 -5.58
CA LYS A 142 -12.59 -2.75 -4.14
C LYS A 142 -13.32 -1.62 -3.42
N GLY A 143 -13.81 -1.90 -2.22
CA GLY A 143 -14.55 -0.93 -1.40
C GLY A 143 -15.82 -0.37 -2.04
N SER A 144 -16.30 -0.95 -3.14
CA SER A 144 -17.52 -0.50 -3.82
C SER A 144 -18.78 -1.02 -3.14
N VAL A 145 -19.88 -0.29 -3.34
CA VAL A 145 -21.17 -0.59 -2.73
C VAL A 145 -22.23 -0.81 -3.81
N VAL A 146 -22.86 -1.97 -3.79
CA VAL A 146 -24.07 -2.26 -4.56
C VAL A 146 -25.28 -2.03 -3.65
N SER A 147 -26.14 -1.08 -4.01
CA SER A 147 -27.34 -0.79 -3.23
C SER A 147 -28.33 -1.96 -3.25
N ALA A 148 -29.19 -2.06 -2.24
CA ALA A 148 -30.22 -3.09 -2.19
C ALA A 148 -31.16 -3.08 -3.42
N ASN A 149 -31.66 -4.26 -3.80
CA ASN A 149 -32.53 -4.50 -4.97
C ASN A 149 -31.93 -4.04 -6.32
N SER A 150 -30.60 -4.06 -6.46
CA SER A 150 -29.92 -3.67 -7.70
C SER A 150 -29.62 -4.86 -8.59
N VAL A 151 -29.60 -4.65 -9.91
CA VAL A 151 -29.21 -5.66 -10.91
C VAL A 151 -27.94 -5.19 -11.62
N VAL A 152 -26.81 -5.80 -11.30
CA VAL A 152 -25.49 -5.46 -11.83
C VAL A 152 -25.16 -6.40 -12.99
N VAL A 153 -24.97 -5.81 -14.17
CA VAL A 153 -24.68 -6.52 -15.43
C VAL A 153 -23.47 -5.94 -16.16
N ARG A 154 -22.71 -5.08 -15.46
CA ARG A 154 -21.52 -4.38 -15.95
C ARG A 154 -20.58 -4.14 -14.79
N ASP A 155 -19.30 -4.00 -15.10
CA ASP A 155 -18.26 -3.72 -14.12
C ASP A 155 -18.52 -2.44 -13.34
N VAL A 156 -18.10 -2.45 -12.08
CA VAL A 156 -18.13 -1.30 -11.17
C VAL A 156 -16.68 -0.97 -10.81
N PRO A 157 -16.18 0.24 -11.09
CA PRO A 157 -14.84 0.63 -10.68
C PRO A 157 -14.66 0.62 -9.16
N ASP A 158 -13.42 0.65 -8.68
CA ASP A 158 -13.11 0.73 -7.25
C ASP A 158 -13.75 1.98 -6.60
N TYR A 159 -14.09 1.86 -5.32
CA TYR A 159 -14.64 2.93 -4.48
C TYR A 159 -15.76 3.72 -5.17
N CYS A 160 -16.74 2.98 -5.69
CA CYS A 160 -17.95 3.49 -6.31
C CYS A 160 -19.21 2.95 -5.63
N VAL A 161 -20.30 3.71 -5.69
CA VAL A 161 -21.62 3.25 -5.24
C VAL A 161 -22.51 3.11 -6.46
N VAL A 162 -23.13 1.95 -6.65
CA VAL A 162 -24.11 1.70 -7.72
C VAL A 162 -25.48 1.35 -7.15
N GLY A 163 -26.53 1.57 -7.95
CA GLY A 163 -27.86 1.09 -7.62
C GLY A 163 -28.84 1.11 -8.79
N GLY A 164 -29.94 0.36 -8.64
CA GLY A 164 -31.03 0.26 -9.62
C GLY A 164 -30.97 -1.00 -10.49
N SER A 165 -31.93 -1.12 -11.42
CA SER A 165 -32.04 -2.26 -12.35
C SER A 165 -32.33 -1.73 -13.78
N PRO A 166 -31.33 -1.73 -14.69
CA PRO A 166 -29.92 -2.07 -14.44
C PRO A 166 -29.24 -1.04 -13.52
N ALA A 167 -28.23 -1.50 -12.78
CA ALA A 167 -27.47 -0.69 -11.83
C ALA A 167 -26.70 0.42 -12.55
N ARG A 168 -26.71 1.63 -11.98
CA ARG A 168 -25.96 2.79 -12.45
C ARG A 168 -25.13 3.37 -11.33
N LEU A 169 -24.03 4.03 -11.68
CA LEU A 169 -23.21 4.78 -10.73
C LEU A 169 -24.06 5.89 -10.07
N LEU A 170 -24.00 5.93 -8.74
CA LEU A 170 -24.67 6.90 -7.87
C LEU A 170 -23.66 7.82 -7.19
N LYS A 171 -22.51 7.27 -6.80
CA LYS A 171 -21.41 8.03 -6.20
C LYS A 171 -20.04 7.50 -6.65
N VAL A 172 -19.08 8.41 -6.71
CA VAL A 172 -17.67 8.15 -6.99
C VAL A 172 -16.88 8.89 -5.91
N TYR A 173 -16.02 8.20 -5.18
CA TYR A 173 -15.04 8.82 -4.27
C TYR A 173 -14.08 9.75 -5.04
N ASP A 174 -13.87 11.00 -4.65
CA ASP A 174 -12.89 11.90 -5.26
C ASP A 174 -11.68 12.03 -4.32
N PRO A 175 -10.47 11.57 -4.70
CA PRO A 175 -9.27 11.68 -3.88
C PRO A 175 -8.93 13.12 -3.51
N GLY A 176 -9.13 14.06 -4.45
CA GLY A 176 -8.76 15.47 -4.27
C GLY A 176 -9.50 16.10 -3.10
N SER A 177 -10.84 16.03 -3.11
CA SER A 177 -11.68 16.48 -1.98
C SER A 177 -11.71 15.49 -0.82
N SER A 178 -11.37 14.22 -1.08
CA SER A 178 -11.54 13.09 -0.16
C SER A 178 -13.00 12.94 0.30
N GLU A 179 -13.93 13.01 -0.67
CA GLU A 179 -15.37 12.94 -0.44
C GLU A 179 -16.04 11.98 -1.43
N TRP A 180 -17.22 11.47 -1.08
CA TRP A 180 -18.05 10.69 -2.00
C TRP A 180 -18.97 11.61 -2.81
N VAL A 181 -18.61 11.87 -4.06
CA VAL A 181 -19.33 12.79 -4.94
C VAL A 181 -20.49 12.06 -5.60
N ARG A 182 -21.70 12.63 -5.50
CA ARG A 182 -22.88 12.11 -6.20
C ARG A 182 -22.78 12.42 -7.69
N VAL A 183 -23.09 11.44 -8.53
CA VAL A 183 -23.14 11.58 -9.99
C VAL A 183 -24.57 11.41 -10.49
N ARG A 184 -24.94 12.15 -11.54
CA ARG A 184 -26.29 12.14 -12.12
C ARG A 184 -26.38 11.23 -13.33
N ASP A 185 -25.28 11.09 -14.06
CA ASP A 185 -25.18 10.30 -15.28
C ASP A 185 -23.77 9.71 -15.45
N LEU A 186 -23.59 8.99 -16.57
CA LEU A 186 -22.34 8.32 -16.89
C LEU A 186 -21.23 9.30 -17.31
N GLU A 187 -21.57 10.47 -17.83
CA GLU A 187 -20.59 11.47 -18.26
C GLU A 187 -19.90 12.10 -17.06
N GLU A 188 -20.66 12.50 -16.04
CA GLU A 188 -20.12 12.98 -14.76
C GLU A 188 -19.28 11.91 -14.05
N ALA A 189 -19.75 10.67 -14.07
CA ALA A 189 -19.02 9.55 -13.48
C ALA A 189 -17.67 9.33 -14.18
N ASN A 190 -17.67 9.29 -15.51
CA ASN A 190 -16.44 9.13 -16.30
C ASN A 190 -15.49 10.32 -16.11
N HIS A 191 -16.00 11.54 -15.99
CA HIS A 191 -15.19 12.71 -15.68
C HIS A 191 -14.44 12.56 -14.35
N LEU A 192 -15.13 12.12 -13.29
CA LEU A 192 -14.50 11.89 -11.98
C LEU A 192 -13.51 10.72 -12.01
N LEU A 193 -13.84 9.61 -12.69
CA LEU A 193 -12.93 8.47 -12.84
C LEU A 193 -11.66 8.84 -13.63
N ASN A 194 -11.78 9.66 -14.68
CA ASN A 194 -10.62 10.18 -15.40
C ASN A 194 -9.80 11.12 -14.51
N LYS A 195 -10.46 12.01 -13.76
CA LYS A 195 -9.79 12.90 -12.79
C LYS A 195 -9.00 12.09 -11.75
N ARG A 196 -9.51 10.96 -11.26
CA ARG A 196 -8.77 10.08 -10.34
C ARG A 196 -7.46 9.59 -10.95
N ARG A 197 -7.49 9.13 -12.21
CA ARG A 197 -6.28 8.68 -12.91
C ARG A 197 -5.24 9.80 -13.06
N ASP A 198 -5.70 11.02 -13.28
CA ASP A 198 -4.83 12.20 -13.40
C ASP A 198 -4.35 12.74 -12.04
N GLN A 199 -5.13 12.51 -10.98
CA GLN A 199 -4.90 12.98 -9.61
C GLN A 199 -5.24 11.87 -8.61
N PRO A 200 -4.41 10.81 -8.53
CA PRO A 200 -4.68 9.68 -7.65
C PRO A 200 -4.61 10.08 -6.17
N LEU A 201 -4.98 9.17 -5.27
CA LEU A 201 -4.79 9.41 -3.84
C LEU A 201 -3.31 9.37 -3.47
N LEU A 202 -2.55 8.41 -4.01
CA LEU A 202 -1.16 8.15 -3.67
C LEU A 202 -0.30 7.96 -4.92
N SER A 203 0.86 8.61 -4.97
CA SER A 203 1.95 8.25 -5.88
C SER A 203 3.04 7.53 -5.10
N ILE A 204 3.30 6.27 -5.44
CA ILE A 204 4.47 5.53 -4.95
C ILE A 204 5.64 5.86 -5.89
N CYS A 205 6.63 6.57 -5.38
CA CYS A 205 7.75 7.11 -6.14
C CYS A 205 9.02 6.31 -5.82
N ILE A 206 9.52 5.57 -6.81
CA ILE A 206 10.62 4.60 -6.67
C ILE A 206 11.85 5.11 -7.44
N PRO A 207 12.88 5.63 -6.75
CA PRO A 207 14.20 5.77 -7.36
C PRO A 207 14.86 4.40 -7.46
N THR A 208 15.49 4.09 -8.59
CA THR A 208 16.24 2.83 -8.77
C THR A 208 17.54 3.02 -9.52
N TYR A 209 18.52 2.16 -9.27
CA TYR A 209 19.79 2.11 -10.00
C TYR A 209 20.44 0.73 -9.89
N ASN A 210 20.54 0.01 -11.00
CA ASN A 210 21.20 -1.31 -11.12
C ASN A 210 20.72 -2.34 -10.07
N ARG A 211 19.40 -2.43 -9.86
CA ARG A 211 18.75 -3.30 -8.87
C ARG A 211 17.53 -4.01 -9.44
N ALA A 212 17.64 -4.52 -10.67
CA ALA A 212 16.54 -5.15 -11.39
C ALA A 212 15.79 -6.24 -10.58
N GLU A 213 16.50 -7.08 -9.82
CA GLU A 213 15.89 -8.16 -9.03
C GLU A 213 15.09 -7.64 -7.83
N ASP A 214 15.63 -6.65 -7.10
CA ASP A 214 14.93 -6.02 -5.99
C ASP A 214 13.72 -5.25 -6.49
N LEU A 215 13.88 -4.47 -7.56
CA LEU A 215 12.77 -3.77 -8.20
C LEU A 215 11.64 -4.72 -8.62
N ALA A 216 11.96 -5.89 -9.19
CA ALA A 216 10.96 -6.88 -9.55
C ALA A 216 10.16 -7.36 -8.33
N ARG A 217 10.83 -7.61 -7.20
CA ARG A 217 10.18 -8.00 -5.93
C ARG A 217 9.36 -6.85 -5.33
N CYS A 218 9.85 -5.62 -5.44
CA CYS A 218 9.14 -4.42 -5.02
C CYS A 218 7.84 -4.26 -5.81
N LEU A 219 7.91 -4.32 -7.14
CA LEU A 219 6.73 -4.24 -8.01
C LEU A 219 5.75 -5.38 -7.76
N GLU A 220 6.23 -6.61 -7.54
CA GLU A 220 5.37 -7.73 -7.17
C GLU A 220 4.61 -7.47 -5.86
N SER A 221 5.31 -6.98 -4.83
CA SER A 221 4.71 -6.67 -3.53
C SER A 221 3.65 -5.57 -3.61
N ILE A 222 3.77 -4.65 -4.57
CA ILE A 222 2.81 -3.57 -4.81
C ILE A 222 1.65 -4.09 -5.66
N TYR A 223 1.92 -4.64 -6.84
CA TYR A 223 0.88 -4.97 -7.84
C TYR A 223 0.02 -6.17 -7.47
N SER A 224 0.53 -7.10 -6.66
CA SER A 224 -0.30 -8.16 -6.05
C SER A 224 -1.43 -7.62 -5.18
N GLN A 225 -1.35 -6.35 -4.73
CA GLN A 225 -2.36 -5.71 -3.90
C GLN A 225 -3.18 -4.65 -4.66
N ILE A 226 -2.56 -3.88 -5.56
CA ILE A 226 -3.22 -2.69 -6.13
C ILE A 226 -3.81 -2.90 -7.53
N GLY A 227 -3.30 -3.87 -8.30
CA GLY A 227 -3.68 -4.05 -9.70
C GLY A 227 -3.69 -2.74 -10.50
N ASN A 228 -4.76 -2.52 -11.28
CA ASN A 228 -4.99 -1.32 -12.10
C ASN A 228 -5.89 -0.27 -11.40
N THR A 229 -5.86 -0.19 -10.08
CA THR A 229 -6.67 0.82 -9.35
C THR A 229 -6.34 2.24 -9.81
N ASP A 230 -7.36 3.10 -9.88
CA ASP A 230 -7.20 4.52 -10.24
C ASP A 230 -6.85 5.42 -9.04
N LEU A 231 -6.71 4.84 -7.84
CA LEU A 231 -6.33 5.55 -6.62
C LEU A 231 -4.83 5.60 -6.36
N ILE A 232 -4.04 4.74 -7.01
CA ILE A 232 -2.60 4.65 -6.82
C ILE A 232 -1.92 4.65 -8.18
N GLU A 233 -0.89 5.48 -8.32
CA GLU A 233 0.09 5.35 -9.39
C GLU A 233 1.46 4.94 -8.83
N VAL A 234 2.22 4.22 -9.65
CA VAL A 234 3.62 3.90 -9.36
C VAL A 234 4.49 4.63 -10.39
N ARG A 235 5.47 5.40 -9.90
CA ARG A 235 6.43 6.14 -10.73
C ARG A 235 7.83 5.64 -10.42
N ILE A 236 8.56 5.26 -11.45
CA ILE A 236 9.93 4.79 -11.34
C ILE A 236 10.85 5.80 -12.05
N SER A 237 11.86 6.27 -11.33
CA SER A 237 12.99 7.00 -11.91
C SER A 237 14.23 6.12 -11.89
N ASP A 238 14.58 5.61 -13.06
CA ASP A 238 15.78 4.82 -13.28
C ASP A 238 16.98 5.73 -13.52
N ASN A 239 17.96 5.65 -12.63
CA ASN A 239 19.11 6.53 -12.60
C ASN A 239 20.23 6.12 -13.58
N ALA A 240 19.85 5.90 -14.84
CA ALA A 240 20.70 5.41 -15.93
C ALA A 240 21.26 3.99 -15.68
N SER A 241 20.42 3.07 -15.19
CA SER A 241 20.80 1.67 -15.00
C SER A 241 21.30 1.04 -16.30
N THR A 242 22.24 0.10 -16.16
CA THR A 242 22.88 -0.64 -17.26
C THR A 242 22.55 -2.14 -17.23
N ASP A 243 21.80 -2.59 -16.23
CA ASP A 243 21.31 -3.95 -16.07
C ASP A 243 19.93 -4.14 -16.75
N THR A 244 19.19 -5.17 -16.36
CA THR A 244 17.87 -5.52 -16.92
C THR A 244 16.70 -4.75 -16.28
N THR A 245 16.96 -3.63 -15.59
CA THR A 245 15.93 -2.81 -14.93
C THR A 245 14.80 -2.42 -15.88
N GLN A 246 15.13 -1.97 -17.09
CA GLN A 246 14.12 -1.60 -18.10
C GLN A 246 13.24 -2.79 -18.50
N GLU A 247 13.82 -3.98 -18.72
CA GLU A 247 13.07 -5.19 -19.08
C GLU A 247 12.12 -5.62 -17.96
N VAL A 248 12.53 -5.47 -16.69
CA VAL A 248 11.65 -5.73 -15.54
C VAL A 248 10.42 -4.83 -15.62
N VAL A 249 10.60 -3.54 -15.83
CA VAL A 249 9.51 -2.56 -15.87
C VAL A 249 8.58 -2.80 -17.06
N GLU A 250 9.10 -3.08 -18.25
CA GLU A 250 8.32 -3.35 -19.45
C GLU A 250 7.36 -4.55 -19.26
N ARG A 251 7.78 -5.60 -18.53
CA ARG A 251 6.91 -6.73 -18.18
C ARG A 251 5.71 -6.33 -17.33
N TYR A 252 5.89 -5.41 -16.38
CA TYR A 252 4.80 -4.92 -15.55
C TYR A 252 3.92 -3.92 -16.33
N GLN A 253 4.49 -3.05 -17.17
CA GLN A 253 3.73 -2.11 -18.01
C GLN A 253 2.82 -2.83 -19.03
N ALA A 254 3.15 -4.06 -19.43
CA ALA A 254 2.27 -4.88 -20.27
C ALA A 254 0.94 -5.26 -19.59
N SER A 255 0.89 -5.25 -18.25
CA SER A 255 -0.27 -5.65 -17.45
C SER A 255 -0.90 -4.48 -16.68
N TYR A 256 -0.12 -3.44 -16.37
CA TYR A 256 -0.52 -2.36 -15.46
C TYR A 256 -0.38 -0.99 -16.11
N THR A 257 -1.50 -0.29 -16.22
CA THR A 257 -1.67 1.01 -16.86
C THR A 257 -1.32 2.18 -15.95
N ASN A 258 -1.20 1.93 -14.66
CA ASN A 258 -0.82 2.89 -13.61
C ASN A 258 0.68 2.85 -13.26
N LEU A 259 1.51 2.21 -14.10
CA LEU A 259 2.97 2.19 -13.99
C LEU A 259 3.64 3.17 -14.97
N PHE A 260 4.32 4.17 -14.43
CA PHE A 260 5.11 5.14 -15.20
C PHE A 260 6.60 4.96 -14.93
N TYR A 261 7.40 5.05 -15.99
CA TYR A 261 8.84 4.84 -15.94
C TYR A 261 9.56 5.89 -16.77
N GLU A 262 10.62 6.44 -16.19
CA GLU A 262 11.55 7.34 -16.86
C GLU A 262 12.97 6.92 -16.52
N ARG A 263 13.83 6.86 -17.54
CA ARG A 263 15.26 6.60 -17.39
C ARG A 263 16.04 7.88 -17.65
N ASN A 264 16.83 8.29 -16.67
CA ASN A 264 17.74 9.42 -16.78
C ASN A 264 18.80 9.14 -17.85
N GLN A 265 19.25 10.19 -18.53
CA GLN A 265 20.35 10.08 -19.51
C GLN A 265 21.67 9.69 -18.84
N ASP A 266 21.94 10.30 -17.69
CA ASP A 266 23.14 10.09 -16.87
C ASP A 266 22.72 9.77 -15.42
N ASN A 267 23.62 9.16 -14.66
CA ASN A 267 23.41 8.98 -13.22
C ASN A 267 23.57 10.34 -12.51
N ILE A 268 22.46 10.86 -11.96
CA ILE A 268 22.40 12.18 -11.32
C ILE A 268 22.61 12.13 -9.79
N GLY A 269 23.00 10.96 -9.25
CA GLY A 269 23.10 10.71 -7.81
C GLY A 269 21.76 10.39 -7.14
N ALA A 270 21.81 9.77 -5.95
CA ALA A 270 20.62 9.26 -5.26
C ALA A 270 19.64 10.37 -4.85
N ASP A 271 20.13 11.43 -4.20
CA ASP A 271 19.30 12.54 -3.71
C ASP A 271 18.54 13.23 -4.85
N SER A 272 19.24 13.50 -5.97
CA SER A 272 18.64 14.11 -7.16
C SER A 272 17.62 13.16 -7.81
N ASN A 273 17.88 11.85 -7.82
CA ASN A 273 16.95 10.87 -8.38
C ASN A 273 15.67 10.73 -7.54
N ILE A 274 15.79 10.79 -6.20
CA ILE A 274 14.64 10.85 -5.28
C ILE A 274 13.81 12.10 -5.56
N LEU A 275 14.46 13.27 -5.68
CA LEU A 275 13.77 14.51 -5.99
C LEU A 275 13.05 14.42 -7.36
N HIS A 276 13.75 13.93 -8.38
CA HIS A 276 13.21 13.77 -9.74
C HIS A 276 11.91 12.95 -9.75
N VAL A 277 11.89 11.78 -9.10
CA VAL A 277 10.70 10.93 -9.07
C VAL A 277 9.55 11.55 -8.27
N LEU A 278 9.85 12.29 -7.19
CA LEU A 278 8.84 12.99 -6.40
C LEU A 278 8.17 14.13 -7.17
N GLU A 279 8.93 14.88 -7.99
CA GLU A 279 8.39 15.95 -8.82
C GLU A 279 7.41 15.44 -9.88
N GLN A 280 7.54 14.18 -10.29
CA GLN A 280 6.63 13.55 -11.23
C GLN A 280 5.32 13.09 -10.57
N GLY A 281 5.28 12.92 -9.25
CA GLY A 281 4.12 12.46 -8.49
C GLY A 281 2.89 13.34 -8.69
N LYS A 282 1.75 12.72 -9.03
CA LYS A 282 0.47 13.40 -9.26
C LYS A 282 -0.55 13.21 -8.14
N GLY A 283 -0.29 12.27 -7.24
CA GLY A 283 -1.17 11.90 -6.15
C GLY A 283 -1.40 13.04 -5.17
N LYS A 284 -2.51 13.00 -4.44
CA LYS A 284 -2.72 13.89 -3.29
C LYS A 284 -1.60 13.74 -2.26
N PHE A 285 -1.10 12.52 -2.10
CA PHE A 285 0.09 12.20 -1.34
C PHE A 285 1.17 11.62 -2.26
N ILE A 286 2.42 12.01 -2.02
CA ILE A 286 3.60 11.46 -2.69
C ILE A 286 4.43 10.70 -1.65
N LYS A 287 4.76 9.45 -1.95
CA LYS A 287 5.51 8.56 -1.06
C LYS A 287 6.83 8.20 -1.72
N ILE A 288 7.91 8.26 -0.95
CA ILE A 288 9.20 7.71 -1.37
C ILE A 288 9.21 6.20 -1.06
N GLN A 289 9.72 5.39 -1.97
CA GLN A 289 9.79 3.94 -1.82
C GLN A 289 11.14 3.43 -2.34
N GLY A 290 11.96 2.85 -1.47
CA GLY A 290 13.16 2.12 -1.86
C GLY A 290 12.79 0.90 -2.72
N ASP A 291 13.60 0.63 -3.75
CA ASP A 291 13.44 -0.52 -4.62
C ASP A 291 13.76 -1.86 -3.92
N ASP A 292 14.41 -1.81 -2.76
CA ASP A 292 14.78 -2.94 -1.91
C ASP A 292 13.88 -3.15 -0.68
N ASP A 293 12.81 -2.36 -0.57
CA ASP A 293 11.75 -2.53 0.43
C ASP A 293 10.49 -3.10 -0.23
N PHE A 294 9.86 -4.08 0.41
CA PHE A 294 8.73 -4.84 -0.13
C PHE A 294 7.53 -4.79 0.81
N TYR A 295 6.35 -4.44 0.29
CA TYR A 295 5.14 -4.41 1.10
C TYR A 295 4.72 -5.80 1.58
N VAL A 296 4.32 -5.89 2.84
CA VAL A 296 3.60 -7.06 3.38
C VAL A 296 2.20 -7.09 2.76
N ALA A 297 1.73 -8.27 2.37
CA ALA A 297 0.40 -8.42 1.80
C ALA A 297 -0.70 -7.89 2.73
N GLY A 298 -1.65 -7.13 2.18
CA GLY A 298 -2.76 -6.52 2.93
C GLY A 298 -2.42 -5.21 3.64
N SER A 299 -1.21 -4.65 3.45
CA SER A 299 -0.79 -3.41 4.11
C SER A 299 -1.21 -2.13 3.38
N LEU A 300 -1.42 -2.19 2.06
CA LEU A 300 -1.69 -0.98 1.26
C LEU A 300 -3.10 -0.42 1.46
N ILE A 301 -4.12 -1.26 1.68
CA ILE A 301 -5.48 -0.78 1.95
C ILE A 301 -5.57 -0.03 3.30
N PRO A 302 -5.04 -0.57 4.42
CA PRO A 302 -4.92 0.18 5.67
C PRO A 302 -4.18 1.51 5.48
N LEU A 303 -3.11 1.54 4.69
CA LEU A 303 -2.39 2.77 4.39
C LEU A 303 -3.28 3.81 3.70
N LEU A 304 -4.05 3.43 2.67
CA LEU A 304 -5.00 4.34 2.01
C LEU A 304 -6.04 4.88 2.99
N HIS A 305 -6.54 4.03 3.90
CA HIS A 305 -7.48 4.46 4.93
C HIS A 305 -6.87 5.51 5.87
N ILE A 306 -5.62 5.31 6.31
CA ILE A 306 -4.91 6.28 7.18
C ILE A 306 -4.73 7.62 6.46
N LEU A 307 -4.29 7.59 5.20
CA LEU A 307 -4.12 8.81 4.38
C LEU A 307 -5.44 9.55 4.19
N HIS A 308 -6.54 8.82 3.98
CA HIS A 308 -7.89 9.40 3.88
C HIS A 308 -8.35 10.02 5.21
N THR A 309 -8.21 9.29 6.32
CA THR A 309 -8.67 9.72 7.65
C THR A 309 -7.89 10.93 8.16
N HIS A 310 -6.58 10.96 7.92
CA HIS A 310 -5.69 12.03 8.38
C HIS A 310 -5.30 12.98 7.24
N LYS A 311 -6.22 13.21 6.28
CA LYS A 311 -6.00 13.95 5.03
C LYS A 311 -5.43 15.36 5.17
N ASP A 312 -5.49 15.92 6.38
CA ASP A 312 -5.01 17.26 6.70
C ASP A 312 -3.52 17.30 7.10
N CYS A 313 -2.88 16.15 7.38
CA CYS A 313 -1.47 16.09 7.76
C CYS A 313 -0.56 16.37 6.55
N ALA A 314 0.52 17.13 6.78
CA ALA A 314 1.53 17.44 5.77
C ALA A 314 2.53 16.30 5.58
N VAL A 315 2.87 15.63 6.67
CA VAL A 315 3.89 14.57 6.73
C VAL A 315 3.31 13.33 7.39
N PHE A 316 3.55 12.18 6.78
CA PHE A 316 3.35 10.88 7.42
C PHE A 316 4.69 10.17 7.48
N HIS A 317 4.96 9.57 8.64
CA HIS A 317 6.12 8.72 8.85
C HIS A 317 5.66 7.30 9.20
N ILE A 318 6.00 6.31 8.38
CA ILE A 318 5.84 4.90 8.71
C ILE A 318 7.09 4.46 9.47
N ASP A 319 6.90 3.98 10.69
CA ASP A 319 7.97 3.42 11.52
C ASP A 319 8.33 2.02 11.00
N LEU A 320 9.46 1.91 10.29
CA LEU A 320 9.95 0.66 9.71
C LEU A 320 10.57 -0.29 10.74
N LEU A 321 10.86 0.19 11.95
CA LEU A 321 11.55 -0.58 12.99
C LEU A 321 10.59 -1.06 14.08
N GLY A 322 9.30 -0.70 13.98
CA GLY A 322 8.27 -1.13 14.91
C GLY A 322 8.12 -2.66 14.96
N GLU A 323 7.91 -3.20 16.16
CA GLU A 323 7.59 -4.61 16.35
C GLU A 323 6.21 -4.94 15.75
N GLY A 324 6.04 -6.17 15.26
CA GLY A 324 4.78 -6.63 14.69
C GLY A 324 3.60 -6.48 15.67
N GLY A 325 2.44 -6.06 15.17
CA GLY A 325 1.27 -5.79 16.01
C GLY A 325 0.13 -5.11 15.27
N GLN A 326 -0.91 -4.68 16.00
CA GLN A 326 -1.98 -3.87 15.42
C GLN A 326 -1.44 -2.53 14.96
N VAL A 327 -1.94 -2.04 13.82
CA VAL A 327 -1.62 -0.71 13.30
C VAL A 327 -1.97 0.34 14.34
N LYS A 328 -0.97 1.09 14.82
CA LYS A 328 -1.17 2.24 15.71
C LYS A 328 -0.83 3.52 14.96
N VAL A 329 -1.71 4.50 15.07
CA VAL A 329 -1.55 5.80 14.44
C VAL A 329 -1.48 6.87 15.53
N GLU A 330 -0.43 7.69 15.49
CA GLU A 330 -0.25 8.84 16.36
C GLU A 330 -0.25 10.11 15.53
N THR A 331 -0.92 11.16 16.00
CA THR A 331 -0.91 12.47 15.34
C THR A 331 -0.32 13.51 16.27
N GLY A 332 0.39 14.48 15.71
CA GLY A 332 0.93 15.60 16.46
C GLY A 332 1.07 16.84 15.59
N GLU A 333 1.52 17.92 16.22
CA GLU A 333 1.72 19.20 15.54
C GLU A 333 3.07 19.82 15.93
N GLY A 334 3.77 20.39 14.95
CA GLY A 334 4.99 21.18 15.15
C GLY A 334 6.30 20.38 15.09
N LEU A 335 7.38 21.09 14.77
CA LEU A 335 8.70 20.50 14.49
C LEU A 335 9.30 19.79 15.71
N ALA A 336 9.21 20.37 16.91
CA ALA A 336 9.79 19.77 18.12
C ALA A 336 9.08 18.47 18.53
N SER A 337 7.75 18.43 18.42
CA SER A 337 6.96 17.22 18.66
C SER A 337 7.23 16.16 17.60
N TYR A 338 7.40 16.56 16.34
CA TYR A 338 7.79 15.66 15.27
C TYR A 338 9.18 15.06 15.50
N LEU A 339 10.19 15.89 15.81
CA LEU A 339 11.54 15.44 16.16
C LEU A 339 11.53 14.44 17.31
N THR A 340 10.72 14.71 18.34
CA THR A 340 10.55 13.79 19.48
C THR A 340 9.95 12.44 19.03
N ALA A 341 8.97 12.45 18.12
CA ALA A 341 8.28 11.25 17.69
C ALA A 341 9.06 10.42 16.66
N SER A 342 9.73 11.04 15.69
CA SER A 342 10.38 10.34 14.58
C SER A 342 11.89 10.20 14.73
N SER A 343 12.58 11.16 15.36
CA SER A 343 14.05 11.16 15.47
C SER A 343 14.75 10.99 14.11
N ILE A 344 15.96 10.43 14.13
CA ILE A 344 16.73 9.99 12.97
C ILE A 344 16.00 8.92 12.14
N TYR A 345 14.96 8.26 12.65
CA TYR A 345 14.18 7.29 11.87
C TYR A 345 13.38 7.94 10.74
N ALA A 346 13.12 9.26 10.80
CA ALA A 346 12.56 10.02 9.68
C ALA A 346 13.46 10.02 8.42
N SER A 347 14.71 9.53 8.55
CA SER A 347 15.63 9.36 7.44
C SER A 347 15.33 8.15 6.55
N PHE A 348 14.56 7.15 7.01
CA PHE A 348 14.22 6.01 6.18
C PHE A 348 13.23 6.43 5.08
N ILE A 349 13.70 6.45 3.82
CA ILE A 349 12.93 7.01 2.71
C ILE A 349 11.59 6.31 2.51
N SER A 350 11.54 4.98 2.62
CA SER A 350 10.31 4.19 2.47
C SER A 350 9.25 4.49 3.53
N GLY A 351 9.65 5.12 4.63
CA GLY A 351 8.73 5.60 5.66
C GLY A 351 8.13 6.97 5.38
N THR A 352 8.56 7.67 4.34
CA THR A 352 8.22 9.09 4.14
C THR A 352 7.07 9.24 3.14
N ILE A 353 6.00 9.91 3.57
CA ILE A 353 4.89 10.34 2.72
C ILE A 353 4.62 11.82 2.97
N LEU A 354 4.49 12.58 1.89
CA LEU A 354 4.30 14.02 1.92
C LEU A 354 2.97 14.38 1.25
N ARG A 355 2.25 15.35 1.79
CA ARG A 355 1.09 15.95 1.12
C ARG A 355 1.57 16.81 -0.03
N ARG A 356 1.08 16.52 -1.24
CA ARG A 356 1.59 17.15 -2.46
C ARG A 356 1.30 18.65 -2.55
N GLU A 357 0.17 19.08 -2.01
CA GLU A 357 -0.17 20.51 -1.94
C GLU A 357 0.86 21.29 -1.14
N ASP A 358 1.22 20.79 0.05
CA ASP A 358 2.26 21.39 0.91
C ASP A 358 3.65 21.29 0.26
N TRP A 359 3.95 20.15 -0.38
CA TRP A 359 5.16 19.98 -1.21
C TRP A 359 5.29 21.05 -2.29
N GLY A 360 4.18 21.44 -2.93
CA GLY A 360 4.12 22.47 -3.97
C GLY A 360 4.56 23.86 -3.49
N LEU A 361 4.49 24.13 -2.19
CA LEU A 361 4.82 25.42 -1.57
C LEU A 361 6.32 25.60 -1.26
N LEU A 362 7.13 24.54 -1.39
CA LEU A 362 8.55 24.60 -1.09
C LEU A 362 9.29 25.47 -2.11
N HIS A 363 9.98 26.51 -1.61
CA HIS A 363 10.74 27.46 -2.42
C HIS A 363 12.01 26.87 -3.04
N ASP A 364 12.78 26.12 -2.27
CA ASP A 364 14.02 25.47 -2.73
C ASP A 364 14.02 24.01 -2.26
N ARG A 365 13.79 23.08 -3.19
CA ARG A 365 13.81 21.63 -2.90
C ARG A 365 15.21 21.04 -3.02
N THR A 366 16.16 21.82 -3.52
CA THR A 366 17.54 21.39 -3.82
C THR A 366 18.50 21.65 -2.66
N LEU A 367 18.09 22.45 -1.68
CA LEU A 367 18.85 22.67 -0.45
C LEU A 367 19.12 21.32 0.24
N PHE A 368 20.39 20.99 0.49
CA PHE A 368 20.86 19.69 1.03
C PHE A 368 20.82 18.47 0.09
N LEU A 369 20.66 18.65 -1.23
CA LEU A 369 21.11 17.62 -2.17
C LEU A 369 22.62 17.42 -1.99
N ASP A 370 23.06 16.19 -1.68
CA ASP A 370 24.40 15.74 -1.26
C ASP A 370 24.49 15.19 0.16
N SER A 371 23.43 15.38 0.96
CA SER A 371 23.36 14.99 2.37
C SER A 371 23.01 13.52 2.57
N SER A 372 22.48 12.83 1.55
CA SER A 372 21.84 11.50 1.68
C SER A 372 20.57 11.49 2.57
N PHE A 373 20.18 12.65 3.12
CA PHE A 373 19.07 12.85 4.06
C PHE A 373 18.15 14.02 3.67
N ASN A 374 18.14 14.42 2.41
CA ASN A 374 17.37 15.60 1.96
C ASN A 374 15.86 15.50 2.27
N GLN A 375 15.31 14.28 2.32
CA GLN A 375 13.95 14.02 2.77
C GLN A 375 13.64 14.55 4.18
N ILE A 376 14.62 14.65 5.08
CA ILE A 376 14.43 15.27 6.40
C ILE A 376 14.20 16.77 6.23
N TYR A 377 14.99 17.44 5.41
CA TYR A 377 14.81 18.86 5.12
C TYR A 377 13.41 19.13 4.57
N TRP A 378 12.94 18.31 3.62
CA TRP A 378 11.59 18.44 3.07
C TRP A 378 10.51 18.27 4.15
N GLN A 379 10.59 17.21 4.95
CA GLN A 379 9.61 16.95 6.03
C GLN A 379 9.50 18.15 6.98
N TYR A 380 10.61 18.70 7.45
CA TYR A 380 10.59 19.83 8.38
C TYR A 380 10.11 21.13 7.72
N THR A 381 10.47 21.38 6.45
CA THR A 381 10.00 22.56 5.70
C THR A 381 8.49 22.51 5.46
N LEU A 382 7.92 21.32 5.21
CA LEU A 382 6.46 21.15 5.12
C LEU A 382 5.81 21.47 6.48
N LEU A 383 6.40 21.00 7.57
CA LEU A 383 5.86 21.20 8.92
C LEU A 383 5.94 22.64 9.42
N GLU A 384 6.81 23.48 8.86
CA GLU A 384 6.78 24.94 9.13
C GLU A 384 5.52 25.61 8.59
N HIS A 385 4.98 25.10 7.47
CA HIS A 385 3.80 25.67 6.81
C HIS A 385 2.51 25.01 7.28
N ASN A 386 2.50 23.68 7.36
CA ASN A 386 1.38 22.87 7.87
C ASN A 386 1.92 21.95 8.98
N PRO A 387 1.73 22.31 10.27
CA PRO A 387 2.42 21.65 11.38
C PRO A 387 1.94 20.23 11.66
N LYS A 388 0.85 19.78 11.04
CA LYS A 388 0.22 18.48 11.33
C LYS A 388 1.01 17.33 10.73
N PHE A 389 1.31 16.34 11.56
CA PHE A 389 1.94 15.09 11.13
C PHE A 389 1.23 13.85 11.68
N CYS A 390 1.52 12.72 11.06
CA CYS A 390 1.02 11.40 11.41
C CYS A 390 2.18 10.39 11.49
N ILE A 391 2.30 9.65 12.60
CA ILE A 391 3.23 8.53 12.75
C ILE A 391 2.43 7.23 12.67
N ILE A 392 2.88 6.30 11.84
CA ILE A 392 2.23 5.02 11.57
C ILE A 392 3.16 3.93 12.10
N HIS A 393 2.79 3.31 13.22
CA HIS A 393 3.49 2.14 13.74
C HIS A 393 2.82 0.89 13.21
N SER A 394 3.44 0.29 12.19
CA SER A 394 2.93 -0.92 11.56
C SER A 394 4.05 -1.62 10.80
N HIS A 395 4.08 -2.96 10.92
CA HIS A 395 4.95 -3.81 10.12
C HIS A 395 4.43 -3.92 8.68
N MET A 396 4.64 -2.86 7.89
CA MET A 396 4.19 -2.76 6.50
C MET A 396 5.22 -3.27 5.49
N PHE A 397 6.48 -3.43 5.90
CA PHE A 397 7.59 -3.74 5.00
C PHE A 397 8.36 -4.98 5.44
N THR A 398 8.85 -5.71 4.44
CA THR A 398 10.04 -6.55 4.51
C THR A 398 11.11 -5.90 3.63
N TYR A 399 12.37 -6.34 3.70
CA TYR A 399 13.46 -5.69 2.95
C TYR A 399 14.46 -6.73 2.44
N ALA A 400 15.20 -6.38 1.38
CA ALA A 400 16.19 -7.26 0.77
C ALA A 400 17.38 -7.58 1.69
N GLY A 401 17.65 -6.69 2.65
CA GLY A 401 18.81 -6.80 3.55
C GLY A 401 20.11 -6.33 2.91
N ASN A 402 20.01 -5.50 1.86
CA ASN A 402 21.13 -4.94 1.14
C ASN A 402 22.05 -4.16 2.08
N GLU A 403 23.36 -4.34 1.91
CA GLU A 403 24.33 -3.53 2.65
C GLU A 403 24.41 -2.14 2.03
N SER A 404 24.10 -1.13 2.85
CA SER A 404 24.32 0.26 2.46
C SER A 404 25.82 0.50 2.35
N THR A 405 26.33 0.66 1.12
CA THR A 405 27.74 0.93 0.82
C THR A 405 27.86 2.25 0.05
N GLY A 406 29.09 2.79 -0.06
CA GLY A 406 29.34 3.97 -0.89
C GLY A 406 29.08 5.33 -0.23
N TYR A 407 28.86 5.38 1.08
CA TYR A 407 28.77 6.63 1.85
C TYR A 407 29.68 6.61 3.08
N ASN A 408 29.95 7.79 3.64
CA ASN A 408 30.69 7.94 4.89
C ASN A 408 29.71 8.06 6.06
N PHE A 409 29.79 7.14 7.02
CA PHE A 409 28.83 7.03 8.13
C PHE A 409 28.82 8.27 9.03
N GLY A 410 29.99 8.79 9.40
CA GLY A 410 30.09 10.01 10.21
C GLY A 410 29.54 11.23 9.46
N ARG A 411 29.86 11.37 8.17
CA ARG A 411 29.34 12.47 7.33
C ARG A 411 27.81 12.47 7.24
N VAL A 412 27.19 11.30 7.06
CA VAL A 412 25.73 11.23 6.87
C VAL A 412 25.00 11.33 8.21
N PHE A 413 25.35 10.49 9.17
CA PHE A 413 24.57 10.33 10.41
C PHE A 413 24.93 11.35 11.50
N ILE A 414 26.06 12.05 11.40
CA ILE A 414 26.44 13.14 12.29
C ILE A 414 26.32 14.47 11.55
N ASP A 415 27.19 14.72 10.58
CA ASP A 415 27.30 16.04 9.94
C ASP A 415 26.02 16.43 9.20
N SER A 416 25.57 15.62 8.25
CA SER A 416 24.42 15.93 7.40
C SER A 416 23.13 16.04 8.20
N TYR A 417 22.86 15.08 9.10
CA TYR A 417 21.69 15.10 9.97
C TYR A 417 21.64 16.37 10.85
N GLN A 418 22.75 16.70 11.52
CA GLN A 418 22.81 17.87 12.40
C GLN A 418 22.71 19.19 11.61
N ARG A 419 23.39 19.29 10.47
CA ARG A 419 23.35 20.48 9.59
C ARG A 419 21.92 20.77 9.10
N ILE A 420 21.16 19.75 8.76
CA ILE A 420 19.74 19.89 8.37
C ILE A 420 18.90 20.39 9.55
N LEU A 421 18.98 19.78 10.73
CA LEU A 421 18.17 20.20 11.88
C LEU A 421 18.51 21.62 12.35
N GLN A 422 19.79 21.99 12.34
CA GLN A 422 20.24 23.34 12.72
C GLN A 422 19.64 24.45 11.85
N ASN A 423 19.31 24.15 10.58
CA ASN A 423 18.63 25.08 9.67
C ASN A 423 17.24 25.52 10.16
N PHE A 424 16.65 24.81 11.12
CA PHE A 424 15.34 25.09 11.70
C PHE A 424 15.40 25.71 13.11
N ILE A 425 16.59 26.02 13.63
CA ILE A 425 16.72 26.76 14.89
C ILE A 425 16.07 28.13 14.75
N GLY A 426 15.19 28.47 15.69
CA GLY A 426 14.42 29.73 15.64
C GLY A 426 13.24 29.71 14.66
N ARG A 427 13.01 28.58 13.97
CA ARG A 427 11.92 28.37 13.01
C ARG A 427 10.99 27.22 13.40
N GLY A 428 11.00 26.85 14.69
CA GLY A 428 10.19 25.75 15.23
C GLY A 428 11.00 24.74 16.04
N LEU A 429 12.34 24.76 15.91
CA LEU A 429 13.26 24.05 16.81
C LEU A 429 14.07 25.04 17.66
N THR A 430 14.42 24.60 18.86
CA THR A 430 15.40 25.25 19.74
C THR A 430 16.72 24.48 19.76
N GLU A 431 17.79 25.12 20.23
CA GLU A 431 19.05 24.42 20.50
C GLU A 431 18.85 23.25 21.48
N GLN A 432 17.97 23.39 22.46
CA GLN A 432 17.70 22.35 23.45
C GLN A 432 17.01 21.14 22.84
N ASP A 433 16.09 21.33 21.89
CA ASP A 433 15.43 20.23 21.16
C ASP A 433 16.48 19.40 20.42
N ILE A 434 17.37 20.07 19.68
CA ILE A 434 18.45 19.42 18.92
C ILE A 434 19.43 18.73 19.86
N ARG A 435 19.85 19.35 20.98
CA ARG A 435 20.75 18.71 21.95
C ARG A 435 20.14 17.45 22.58
N THR A 436 18.84 17.48 22.85
CA THR A 436 18.10 16.33 23.39
C THR A 436 18.06 15.18 22.38
N ASP A 437 17.68 15.47 21.13
CA ASP A 437 17.68 14.47 20.06
C ASP A 437 19.08 13.93 19.76
N LYS A 438 20.07 14.81 19.66
CA LYS A 438 21.47 14.47 19.39
C LYS A 438 22.05 13.49 20.41
N ARG A 439 21.70 13.63 21.70
CA ARG A 439 22.07 12.65 22.74
C ARG A 439 21.39 11.32 22.49
N ARG A 440 20.06 11.33 22.27
CA ARG A 440 19.27 10.12 21.99
C ARG A 440 19.83 9.36 20.78
N VAL A 441 20.01 10.04 19.66
CA VAL A 441 20.54 9.49 18.41
C VAL A 441 21.95 8.92 18.59
N LEU A 442 22.82 9.58 19.36
CA LEU A 442 24.16 9.07 19.61
C LEU A 442 24.13 7.68 20.26
N TYR A 443 23.40 7.54 21.35
CA TYR A 443 23.40 6.31 22.15
C TYR A 443 22.49 5.23 21.58
N ASP A 444 21.32 5.59 21.05
CA ASP A 444 20.33 4.62 20.59
C ASP A 444 20.58 4.15 19.16
N PHE A 445 21.30 4.95 18.35
CA PHE A 445 21.51 4.66 16.94
C PHE A 445 22.99 4.65 16.53
N ILE A 446 23.71 5.75 16.70
CA ILE A 446 25.06 5.93 16.13
C ILE A 446 26.06 4.94 16.72
N LEU A 447 26.16 4.84 18.06
CA LEU A 447 27.12 3.93 18.71
C LEU A 447 26.85 2.44 18.40
N PRO A 448 25.60 1.94 18.48
CA PRO A 448 25.28 0.57 18.03
C PRO A 448 25.67 0.29 16.57
N GLN A 449 25.36 1.21 15.65
CA GLN A 449 25.70 1.04 14.23
C GLN A 449 27.21 1.13 13.99
N TYR A 450 27.90 2.05 14.67
CA TYR A 450 29.36 2.17 14.61
C TYR A 450 30.05 0.88 15.06
N ALA A 451 29.59 0.28 16.16
CA ALA A 451 30.08 -1.02 16.62
C ALA A 451 29.84 -2.13 15.59
N ARG A 452 28.64 -2.18 15.00
CA ARG A 452 28.29 -3.16 13.97
C ARG A 452 29.17 -3.03 12.72
N PHE A 453 29.40 -1.81 12.22
CA PHE A 453 30.26 -1.57 11.07
C PHE A 453 31.73 -1.89 11.36
N THR A 454 32.21 -1.58 12.58
CA THR A 454 33.57 -1.90 13.01
C THR A 454 33.78 -3.42 13.06
N ALA A 455 32.84 -4.16 13.65
CA ALA A 455 32.89 -5.62 13.73
C ALA A 455 32.88 -6.31 12.36
N ARG A 456 32.30 -5.66 11.34
CA ARG A 456 32.25 -6.16 9.94
C ARG A 456 33.43 -5.72 9.09
N GLY A 457 34.34 -4.89 9.60
CA GLY A 457 35.49 -4.40 8.84
C GLY A 457 35.15 -3.33 7.79
N ALA A 458 34.07 -2.57 7.96
CA ALA A 458 33.64 -1.52 7.02
C ALA A 458 34.47 -0.22 7.13
N GLY A 459 35.82 -0.34 7.14
CA GLY A 459 36.74 0.74 7.48
C GLY A 459 36.61 2.00 6.61
N ALA A 460 36.33 1.86 5.31
CA ALA A 460 36.15 3.00 4.40
C ALA A 460 34.95 3.88 4.78
N MET A 461 33.84 3.28 5.25
CA MET A 461 32.66 4.03 5.69
C MET A 461 32.89 4.77 7.01
N LEU A 462 33.83 4.27 7.83
CA LEU A 462 34.16 4.81 9.14
C LEU A 462 35.35 5.79 9.10
N GLU A 463 35.84 6.11 7.90
CA GLU A 463 36.94 7.06 7.74
C GLU A 463 36.58 8.40 8.40
N ARG A 464 37.51 8.92 9.21
CA ARG A 464 37.34 10.20 9.95
C ARG A 464 36.12 10.23 10.88
N PHE A 465 35.58 9.09 11.31
CA PHE A 465 34.44 9.07 12.24
C PHE A 465 34.69 9.89 13.51
N GLU A 466 35.85 9.71 14.18
CA GLU A 466 36.20 10.49 15.38
C GLU A 466 36.28 11.99 15.10
N HIS A 467 36.69 12.40 13.89
CA HIS A 467 36.72 13.81 13.51
C HIS A 467 35.31 14.41 13.44
N TYR A 468 34.37 13.76 12.74
CA TYR A 468 32.97 14.21 12.71
C TYR A 468 32.34 14.21 14.11
N PHE A 469 32.63 13.18 14.90
CA PHE A 469 32.18 13.11 16.28
C PHE A 469 32.72 14.27 17.11
N THR A 470 34.02 14.54 17.09
CA THR A 470 34.60 15.67 17.84
C THR A 470 34.06 17.01 17.38
N GLU A 471 33.95 17.25 16.07
CA GLU A 471 33.44 18.50 15.52
C GLU A 471 32.06 18.86 16.10
N TYR A 472 31.15 17.90 16.11
CA TYR A 472 29.78 18.11 16.56
C TYR A 472 29.61 17.95 18.07
N TYR A 473 30.32 17.04 18.74
CA TYR A 473 30.03 16.66 20.12
C TYR A 473 30.98 17.24 21.18
N GLN A 474 32.11 17.88 20.83
CA GLN A 474 33.11 18.36 21.80
C GLN A 474 32.58 19.27 22.92
N ASN A 475 31.47 19.99 22.69
CA ASN A 475 30.87 20.91 23.66
C ASN A 475 29.71 20.27 24.46
N GLU A 476 29.43 18.98 24.26
CA GLU A 476 28.37 18.27 24.98
C GLU A 476 28.89 17.69 26.30
N GLU A 477 28.04 17.71 27.34
CA GLU A 477 28.41 17.23 28.68
C GLU A 477 28.83 15.75 28.72
N TYR A 478 28.36 14.96 27.75
CA TYR A 478 28.62 13.53 27.61
C TYR A 478 29.75 13.20 26.61
N TYR A 479 30.48 14.21 26.11
CA TYR A 479 31.53 14.04 25.09
C TYR A 479 32.62 13.04 25.50
N GLU A 480 33.25 13.27 26.66
CA GLU A 480 34.38 12.44 27.13
C GLU A 480 33.95 10.98 27.37
N GLU A 481 32.73 10.77 27.87
CA GLU A 481 32.17 9.45 28.07
C GLU A 481 31.95 8.73 26.73
N ALA A 482 31.30 9.40 25.77
CA ALA A 482 31.05 8.84 24.46
C ALA A 482 32.34 8.60 23.66
N LEU A 483 33.32 9.50 23.74
CA LEU A 483 34.63 9.34 23.10
C LEU A 483 35.35 8.08 23.61
N LYS A 484 35.28 7.83 24.93
CA LYS A 484 35.82 6.62 25.53
C LYS A 484 35.14 5.36 24.98
N GLN A 485 33.83 5.36 24.78
CA GLN A 485 33.10 4.24 24.18
C GLN A 485 33.50 4.03 22.71
N ILE A 486 33.58 5.09 21.92
CA ILE A 486 34.01 5.05 20.51
C ILE A 486 35.41 4.44 20.37
N ARG A 487 36.36 4.87 21.20
CA ARG A 487 37.73 4.36 21.19
C ARG A 487 37.84 2.92 21.71
N ALA A 488 36.92 2.49 22.58
CA ALA A 488 36.86 1.11 23.05
C ALA A 488 36.31 0.13 21.99
N ILE A 489 35.52 0.63 21.03
CA ILE A 489 34.99 -0.16 19.91
C ILE A 489 36.08 -0.45 18.86
N LEU A 490 37.04 0.46 18.69
CA LEU A 490 38.15 0.26 17.76
C LEU A 490 39.03 -0.91 18.25
N PRO A 491 39.36 -1.89 17.40
CA PRO A 491 40.36 -2.89 17.77
C PRO A 491 41.66 -2.15 18.09
N ASN A 492 42.30 -2.51 19.21
CA ASN A 492 43.60 -1.96 19.63
C ASN A 492 44.52 -1.89 18.41
N ARG A 493 44.85 -0.66 17.98
CA ARG A 493 45.77 -0.40 16.87
C ARG A 493 47.17 -0.91 17.16
#